data_AF-A0A4V6Q888-F1
#
_entry.id   AF-A0A4V6Q888-F1
#
_cell.length_a   1.000
_cell.length_b   1.000
_cell.length_c   1.000
_cell.angle_alpha   90.00
_cell.angle_beta   90.00
_cell.angle_gamma   90.00
#
_symmetry.space_group_name_H-M   'P 1'
#
loop_
_entity.id
_entity.type
_entity.pdbx_description
1 polymer ?
#
loop_
_entity_poly.entity_id
_entity_poly.type
_entity_poly.pdbx_seq_one_letter_code
_entity_poly.pdbx_strand_id
1 'polypeptide(L)'
;MLDKGYDGKELFNQARGLGIIPIVDARKMRKDEDGTQYKDTNIYYYENGDIYYANPETGKADSMKYLGYDKTRKAMRYEHNGKVYRLYLKDDERIFNEVARGSKKFKRLYKGRTAVERYNARLDCDYGFEHHYLRNLDTIRVRVQLANLVMLSMAKTHVEKKQTNYMSMYNFN
;
A
#
# COMPACT_ATOMS: atom_id res chain seq x y z
N MET A 1 1.74 -9.90 10.99
CA MET A 1 2.04 -8.64 10.27
C MET A 1 0.82 -7.73 10.43
N LEU A 2 0.93 -6.67 11.23
CA LEU A 2 -0.20 -5.80 11.62
C LEU A 2 -0.84 -5.04 10.44
N ASP A 3 -0.12 -4.94 9.31
CA ASP A 3 -0.51 -4.11 8.17
C ASP A 3 -1.84 -4.53 7.51
N LYS A 4 -2.17 -5.83 7.55
CA LYS A 4 -3.46 -6.35 7.08
C LYS A 4 -4.66 -5.82 7.89
N GLY A 5 -4.42 -5.32 9.10
CA GLY A 5 -5.45 -4.71 9.93
C GLY A 5 -5.97 -3.38 9.37
N TYR A 6 -5.18 -2.72 8.52
CA TYR A 6 -5.56 -1.47 7.84
C TYR A 6 -6.39 -1.68 6.57
N ASP A 7 -6.63 -2.93 6.18
CA ASP A 7 -7.42 -3.27 5.01
C ASP A 7 -8.92 -3.07 5.29
N GLY A 8 -9.35 -1.82 5.23
CA GLY A 8 -10.69 -1.38 5.57
C GLY A 8 -11.22 -0.31 4.62
N LYS A 9 -12.52 -0.38 4.33
CA LYS A 9 -13.21 0.52 3.40
C LYS A 9 -13.10 1.99 3.82
N GLU A 10 -13.25 2.28 5.12
CA GLU A 10 -13.18 3.64 5.65
C GLU A 10 -11.81 4.27 5.41
N LEU A 11 -10.73 3.57 5.75
CA LEU A 11 -9.36 4.05 5.53
C LEU A 11 -9.09 4.27 4.03
N PHE A 12 -9.56 3.37 3.18
CA PHE A 12 -9.36 3.48 1.73
C PHE A 12 -10.09 4.70 1.17
N ASN A 13 -11.30 4.98 1.67
CA ASN A 13 -12.08 6.14 1.25
C ASN A 13 -11.46 7.45 1.76
N GLN A 14 -10.94 7.48 2.98
CA GLN A 14 -10.17 8.62 3.49
C GLN A 14 -8.92 8.87 2.65
N ALA A 15 -8.11 7.83 2.39
CA ALA A 15 -6.91 7.92 1.56
C ALA A 15 -7.25 8.47 0.17
N ARG A 16 -8.26 7.90 -0.50
CA ARG A 16 -8.70 8.37 -1.82
C ARG A 16 -9.23 9.80 -1.79
N GLY A 17 -9.93 10.20 -0.72
CA GLY A 17 -10.37 11.58 -0.51
C GLY A 17 -9.22 12.58 -0.43
N LEU A 18 -8.05 12.13 0.05
CA LEU A 18 -6.80 12.90 0.06
C LEU A 18 -5.98 12.76 -1.24
N GLY A 19 -6.52 12.08 -2.27
CA GLY A 19 -5.79 11.81 -3.51
C GLY A 19 -4.68 10.75 -3.37
N ILE A 20 -4.70 9.97 -2.29
CA ILE A 20 -3.71 8.92 -2.00
C ILE A 20 -4.27 7.58 -2.47
N ILE A 21 -3.46 6.84 -3.23
CA ILE A 21 -3.79 5.47 -3.63
C ILE A 21 -3.50 4.54 -2.44
N PRO A 22 -4.49 3.82 -1.90
CA PRO A 22 -4.26 2.93 -0.76
C PRO A 22 -3.45 1.71 -1.19
N ILE A 23 -2.22 1.57 -0.68
CA ILE A 23 -1.35 0.41 -0.94
C ILE A 23 -1.20 -0.36 0.38
N VAL A 24 -2.19 -1.19 0.68
CA VAL A 24 -2.29 -1.97 1.92
C VAL A 24 -2.49 -3.43 1.57
N ASP A 25 -1.80 -4.36 2.23
CA ASP A 25 -1.98 -5.79 1.99
C ASP A 25 -3.38 -6.27 2.39
N ALA A 26 -3.91 -7.26 1.68
CA ALA A 26 -5.25 -7.73 1.91
C ALA A 26 -5.32 -8.61 3.16
N ARG A 27 -6.29 -8.33 4.03
CA ARG A 27 -6.75 -9.27 5.06
C ARG A 27 -7.36 -10.49 4.39
N LYS A 28 -7.13 -11.70 4.94
CA LYS A 28 -7.96 -12.86 4.55
C LYS A 28 -9.27 -12.76 5.33
N MET A 29 -10.37 -12.42 4.68
CA MET A 29 -11.70 -12.36 5.32
C MET A 29 -12.54 -13.60 5.01
N ARG A 30 -12.24 -14.31 3.93
CA ARG A 30 -12.97 -15.52 3.54
C ARG A 30 -12.35 -16.76 4.17
N LYS A 31 -13.22 -17.65 4.64
CA LYS A 31 -12.81 -18.94 5.21
C LYS A 31 -12.35 -19.90 4.12
N ASP A 32 -13.07 -19.91 3.01
CA ASP A 32 -12.78 -20.76 1.87
C ASP A 32 -11.82 -20.07 0.90
N GLU A 33 -11.08 -20.88 0.14
CA GLU A 33 -10.12 -20.38 -0.85
C GLU A 33 -10.78 -20.01 -2.18
N ASP A 34 -12.11 -20.07 -2.26
CA ASP A 34 -12.85 -19.82 -3.49
C ASP A 34 -12.85 -18.34 -3.89
N GLY A 35 -12.66 -18.12 -5.19
CA GLY A 35 -12.71 -16.79 -5.79
C GLY A 35 -14.13 -16.21 -5.76
N THR A 36 -14.24 -14.89 -5.78
CA THR A 36 -15.52 -14.22 -5.98
C THR A 36 -15.82 -14.15 -7.45
N GLN A 37 -17.01 -14.58 -7.86
CA GLN A 37 -17.47 -14.29 -9.21
C GLN A 37 -17.71 -12.78 -9.35
N TYR A 38 -17.12 -12.19 -10.38
CA TYR A 38 -17.34 -10.80 -10.72
C TYR A 38 -18.65 -10.68 -11.50
N LYS A 39 -19.73 -10.33 -10.79
CA LYS A 39 -21.10 -10.27 -11.35
C LYS A 39 -21.46 -11.62 -12.00
N ASP A 40 -22.38 -11.61 -12.96
CA ASP A 40 -22.77 -12.79 -13.72
C ASP A 40 -21.83 -13.03 -14.91
N THR A 41 -20.51 -13.02 -14.66
CA THR A 41 -19.49 -13.25 -15.70
C THR A 41 -18.62 -14.46 -15.35
N ASN A 42 -17.86 -14.94 -16.33
CA ASN A 42 -16.86 -16.00 -16.11
C ASN A 42 -15.60 -15.50 -15.40
N ILE A 43 -15.57 -14.28 -14.85
CA ILE A 43 -14.39 -13.73 -14.19
C ILE A 43 -14.48 -13.97 -12.70
N TYR A 44 -13.41 -14.49 -12.11
CA TYR A 44 -13.27 -14.69 -10.68
C TYR A 44 -12.10 -13.86 -10.16
N TYR A 45 -12.25 -13.27 -8.97
CA TYR A 45 -11.21 -12.50 -8.32
C TYR A 45 -11.02 -12.92 -6.87
N TYR A 46 -9.77 -12.88 -6.41
CA TYR A 46 -9.34 -13.35 -5.10
C TYR A 46 -8.87 -12.17 -4.23
N GLU A 47 -8.83 -12.38 -2.91
CA GLU A 47 -8.45 -11.31 -1.97
C GLU A 47 -7.00 -10.84 -2.14
N ASN A 48 -6.11 -11.72 -2.61
CA ASN A 48 -4.74 -11.37 -2.97
C ASN A 48 -4.65 -10.49 -4.25
N GLY A 49 -5.76 -10.32 -4.96
CA GLY A 49 -5.88 -9.53 -6.17
C GLY A 49 -5.60 -10.28 -7.48
N ASP A 50 -5.46 -11.59 -7.42
CA ASP A 50 -5.40 -12.42 -8.61
C ASP A 50 -6.78 -12.49 -9.27
N ILE A 51 -6.78 -12.47 -10.60
CA ILE A 51 -8.00 -12.46 -11.41
C ILE A 51 -7.88 -13.54 -12.47
N TYR A 52 -8.90 -14.37 -12.55
CA TYR A 52 -8.98 -15.52 -13.42
C TYR A 52 -10.24 -15.48 -14.27
N TYR A 53 -10.17 -16.08 -15.44
CA TYR A 53 -11.31 -16.38 -16.29
C TYR A 53 -11.60 -17.87 -16.19
N ALA A 54 -12.78 -18.24 -15.71
CA ALA A 54 -13.28 -19.60 -15.70
C ALA A 54 -13.73 -19.99 -17.12
N ASN A 55 -12.95 -20.83 -17.79
CA ASN A 55 -13.23 -21.25 -19.14
C ASN A 55 -14.23 -22.42 -19.13
N PRO A 56 -15.48 -22.22 -19.62
CA PRO A 56 -16.51 -23.26 -19.58
C PRO A 56 -16.21 -24.43 -20.53
N GLU A 57 -15.40 -24.22 -21.57
CA GLU A 57 -15.07 -25.27 -22.56
C GLU A 57 -14.03 -26.25 -22.01
N THR A 58 -13.06 -25.74 -21.24
CA THR A 58 -11.95 -26.54 -20.71
C THR A 58 -12.15 -26.94 -19.24
N GLY A 59 -13.08 -26.30 -18.54
CA GLY A 59 -13.29 -26.45 -17.10
C GLY A 59 -12.14 -25.89 -16.25
N LYS A 60 -11.20 -25.14 -16.84
CA LYS A 60 -10.01 -24.59 -16.16
C LYS A 60 -10.12 -23.08 -15.95
N ALA A 61 -9.36 -22.58 -14.97
CA ALA A 61 -9.24 -21.16 -14.69
C ALA A 61 -7.96 -20.58 -15.29
N ASP A 62 -8.10 -19.65 -16.23
CA ASP A 62 -6.99 -18.99 -16.92
C ASP A 62 -6.65 -17.66 -16.24
N SER A 63 -5.38 -17.44 -15.89
CA SER A 63 -4.96 -16.16 -15.29
C SER A 63 -5.11 -15.01 -16.28
N MET A 64 -5.76 -13.93 -15.86
CA MET A 64 -6.00 -12.78 -16.72
C MET A 64 -4.84 -11.79 -16.69
N LYS A 65 -4.47 -11.25 -17.85
CA LYS A 65 -3.37 -10.29 -17.98
C LYS A 65 -3.82 -8.88 -17.60
N TYR A 66 -3.21 -8.29 -16.58
CA TYR A 66 -3.46 -6.90 -16.23
C TYR A 66 -2.89 -5.94 -17.29
N LEU A 67 -3.75 -5.06 -17.83
CA LEU A 67 -3.40 -4.06 -18.85
C LEU A 67 -3.29 -2.63 -18.29
N GLY A 68 -3.53 -2.42 -16.99
CA GLY A 68 -3.51 -1.10 -16.38
C GLY A 68 -4.87 -0.60 -15.93
N TYR A 69 -4.92 0.66 -15.50
CA TYR A 69 -6.10 1.30 -14.95
C TYR A 69 -6.67 2.34 -15.92
N ASP A 70 -7.97 2.23 -16.20
CA ASP A 70 -8.76 3.21 -16.95
C ASP A 70 -9.27 4.28 -15.96
N LYS A 71 -8.57 5.43 -15.91
CA LYS A 71 -8.91 6.55 -15.02
C LYS A 71 -10.29 7.13 -15.30
N THR A 72 -10.67 7.23 -16.57
CA THR A 72 -11.95 7.81 -16.99
C THR A 72 -13.13 6.97 -16.50
N ARG A 73 -13.02 5.64 -16.63
CA ARG A 73 -14.09 4.71 -16.20
C ARG A 73 -13.92 4.21 -14.77
N LYS A 74 -12.83 4.58 -14.10
CA LYS A 74 -12.43 4.07 -12.78
C LYS A 74 -12.43 2.54 -12.72
N ALA A 75 -11.80 1.91 -13.70
CA ALA A 75 -11.83 0.46 -13.86
C ALA A 75 -10.43 -0.13 -14.13
N MET A 76 -10.15 -1.28 -13.53
CA MET A 76 -8.98 -2.07 -13.89
C MET A 76 -9.25 -2.81 -15.19
N ARG A 77 -8.28 -2.83 -16.08
CA ARG A 77 -8.36 -3.53 -17.36
C ARG A 77 -7.61 -4.84 -17.29
N TYR A 78 -8.29 -5.91 -17.68
CA TYR A 78 -7.73 -7.25 -17.78
C TYR A 78 -8.02 -7.82 -19.15
N GLU A 79 -7.11 -8.62 -19.68
CA GLU A 79 -7.23 -9.25 -20.99
C GLU A 79 -7.16 -10.76 -20.87
N HIS A 80 -7.99 -11.41 -21.66
CA HIS A 80 -8.02 -12.85 -21.85
C HIS A 80 -8.42 -13.13 -23.31
N ASN A 81 -7.61 -13.90 -24.02
CA ASN A 81 -7.79 -14.29 -25.42
C ASN A 81 -8.12 -13.11 -26.36
N GLY A 82 -7.40 -11.98 -26.22
CA GLY A 82 -7.56 -10.78 -27.04
C GLY A 82 -8.74 -9.89 -26.65
N LYS A 83 -9.60 -10.32 -25.72
CA LYS A 83 -10.75 -9.53 -25.25
C LYS A 83 -10.40 -8.80 -23.96
N VAL A 84 -10.73 -7.51 -23.93
CA VAL A 84 -10.48 -6.64 -22.76
C VAL A 84 -11.73 -6.53 -21.89
N TYR A 85 -11.58 -6.91 -20.63
CA TYR A 85 -12.57 -6.80 -19.58
C TYR A 85 -12.23 -5.65 -18.65
N ARG A 86 -13.26 -5.02 -18.07
CA ARG A 86 -13.13 -3.89 -17.15
C ARG A 86 -13.82 -4.23 -15.83
N LEU A 87 -13.04 -4.21 -14.75
CA LEU A 87 -13.53 -4.41 -13.40
C LEU A 87 -13.56 -3.06 -12.70
N TYR A 88 -14.75 -2.58 -12.34
CA TYR A 88 -14.93 -1.24 -11.81
C TYR A 88 -14.60 -1.19 -10.32
N LEU A 89 -13.92 -0.12 -9.88
CA LEU A 89 -13.55 0.08 -8.47
C LEU A 89 -14.75 0.01 -7.52
N LYS A 90 -15.90 0.53 -7.96
CA LYS A 90 -17.13 0.59 -7.15
C LYS A 90 -17.70 -0.78 -6.79
N ASP A 91 -17.36 -1.83 -7.55
CA ASP A 91 -17.93 -3.15 -7.34
C ASP A 91 -17.27 -3.84 -6.13
N ASP A 92 -15.97 -3.61 -5.92
CA ASP A 92 -15.23 -4.04 -4.74
C ASP A 92 -14.06 -3.08 -4.48
N GLU A 93 -14.33 -2.02 -3.72
CA GLU A 93 -13.37 -0.95 -3.45
C GLU A 93 -12.16 -1.39 -2.63
N ARG A 94 -12.23 -2.56 -1.98
CA ARG A 94 -11.16 -3.10 -1.14
C ARG A 94 -10.17 -3.89 -2.01
N ILE A 95 -10.66 -4.71 -2.93
CA ILE A 95 -9.79 -5.51 -3.81
C ILE A 95 -9.38 -4.72 -5.05
N PHE A 96 -10.32 -4.01 -5.67
CA PHE A 96 -10.08 -3.26 -6.88
C PHE A 96 -9.53 -1.87 -6.55
N ASN A 97 -8.39 -1.55 -7.15
CA ASN A 97 -7.68 -0.30 -6.89
C ASN A 97 -6.99 0.21 -8.16
N GLU A 98 -6.56 1.48 -8.15
CA GLU A 98 -5.85 2.08 -9.31
C GLU A 98 -4.55 1.34 -9.66
N VAL A 99 -3.95 0.71 -8.65
CA VAL A 99 -2.82 -0.21 -8.81
C VAL A 99 -3.31 -1.58 -8.41
N ALA A 100 -3.48 -2.47 -9.39
CA ALA A 100 -3.87 -3.86 -9.17
C ALA A 100 -2.90 -4.54 -8.18
N ARG A 101 -3.45 -5.21 -7.16
CA ARG A 101 -2.71 -5.86 -6.06
C ARG A 101 -1.71 -6.91 -6.56
N GLY A 102 -2.10 -7.73 -7.53
CA GLY A 102 -1.20 -8.71 -8.16
C GLY A 102 -0.07 -8.11 -9.00
N SER A 103 -0.11 -6.79 -9.30
CA SER A 103 0.86 -6.16 -10.18
C SER A 103 2.25 -5.99 -9.53
N LYS A 104 3.30 -6.03 -10.35
CA LYS A 104 4.67 -5.69 -9.92
C LYS A 104 4.76 -4.29 -9.32
N LYS A 105 3.95 -3.35 -9.83
CA LYS A 105 3.89 -1.96 -9.33
C LYS A 105 3.40 -1.92 -7.88
N PHE A 106 2.36 -2.69 -7.54
CA PHE A 106 1.85 -2.78 -6.18
C PHE A 106 2.92 -3.31 -5.22
N LYS A 107 3.55 -4.45 -5.55
CA LYS A 107 4.62 -5.05 -4.75
C LYS A 107 5.77 -4.06 -4.49
N ARG A 108 6.17 -3.29 -5.51
CA ARG A 108 7.20 -2.25 -5.38
C ARG A 108 6.79 -1.13 -4.44
N LEU A 109 5.58 -0.59 -4.59
CA LEU A 109 5.06 0.48 -3.73
C LEU A 109 4.91 0.01 -2.28
N TYR A 110 4.38 -1.20 -2.09
CA TYR A 110 4.18 -1.81 -0.78
C TYR A 110 5.50 -2.04 -0.04
N LYS A 111 6.60 -2.37 -0.75
CA LYS A 111 7.94 -2.47 -0.15
C LYS A 111 8.40 -1.17 0.50
N GLY A 112 7.86 -0.02 0.09
CA GLY A 112 8.10 1.29 0.70
C GLY A 112 7.71 1.38 2.19
N ARG A 113 6.83 0.50 2.69
CA ARG A 113 6.43 0.46 4.12
C ARG A 113 7.61 0.35 5.07
N THR A 114 8.67 -0.37 4.66
CA THR A 114 9.89 -0.55 5.47
C THR A 114 10.61 0.77 5.77
N ALA A 115 10.43 1.79 4.93
CA ALA A 115 10.97 3.13 5.21
C ALA A 115 10.15 3.83 6.31
N VAL A 116 8.82 3.67 6.28
CA VAL A 116 7.91 4.21 7.30
C VAL A 116 8.11 3.51 8.65
N GLU A 117 8.24 2.18 8.65
CA GLU A 117 8.55 1.41 9.87
C GLU A 117 9.87 1.88 10.51
N ARG A 118 10.92 2.12 9.69
CA ARG A 118 12.19 2.69 10.17
C ARG A 118 12.04 4.10 10.70
N TYR A 119 11.22 4.93 10.08
CA TYR A 119 10.93 6.27 10.57
C TYR A 119 10.22 6.25 11.93
N ASN A 120 9.19 5.41 12.08
CA ASN A 120 8.48 5.25 13.35
C ASN A 120 9.41 4.71 14.45
N ALA A 121 10.23 3.71 14.14
CA ALA A 121 11.22 3.19 15.08
C ALA A 121 12.22 4.25 15.55
N ARG A 122 12.64 5.18 14.68
CA ARG A 122 13.49 6.29 15.09
C ARG A 122 12.76 7.24 16.03
N LEU A 123 11.51 7.60 15.72
CA LEU A 123 10.73 8.43 16.62
C LEU A 123 10.59 7.76 17.99
N ASP A 124 10.16 6.52 18.02
CA ASP A 124 9.89 5.80 19.27
C ASP A 124 11.17 5.58 20.08
N CYS A 125 12.21 5.01 19.47
CA CYS A 125 13.45 4.63 20.16
C CYS A 125 14.49 5.77 20.22
N ASP A 126 14.93 6.32 19.07
CA ASP A 126 16.05 7.26 19.02
C ASP A 126 15.68 8.64 19.60
N TYR A 127 14.45 9.09 19.35
CA TYR A 127 13.93 10.36 19.88
C TYR A 127 13.11 10.17 21.17
N GLY A 128 13.01 8.94 21.68
CA GLY A 128 12.45 8.62 22.99
C GLY A 128 10.95 8.87 23.13
N PHE A 129 10.19 8.87 22.02
CA PHE A 129 8.74 9.01 22.10
C PHE A 129 8.04 7.78 22.69
N GLU A 130 8.70 6.63 22.81
CA GLU A 130 8.14 5.49 23.54
C GLU A 130 8.02 5.76 25.05
N HIS A 131 8.91 6.59 25.59
CA HIS A 131 9.01 6.90 27.03
C HIS A 131 8.75 8.39 27.29
N HIS A 132 7.55 8.85 26.96
CA HIS A 132 7.13 10.24 27.21
C HIS A 132 5.97 10.31 28.22
N TYR A 133 5.99 11.36 29.04
CA TYR A 133 4.92 11.67 30.01
C TYR A 133 4.00 12.80 29.52
N LEU A 134 4.16 13.25 28.28
CA LEU A 134 3.35 14.33 27.74
C LEU A 134 1.95 13.82 27.39
N ARG A 135 0.92 14.57 27.77
CA ARG A 135 -0.48 14.26 27.43
C ARG A 135 -1.08 15.24 26.45
N ASN A 136 -0.55 16.46 26.36
CA ASN A 136 -1.06 17.49 25.47
C ASN A 136 -0.65 17.22 24.02
N LEU A 137 -1.64 17.10 23.13
CA LEU A 137 -1.45 16.86 21.70
C LEU A 137 -0.63 17.96 21.02
N ASP A 138 -0.84 19.23 21.40
CA ASP A 138 -0.11 20.36 20.80
C ASP A 138 1.38 20.31 21.17
N THR A 139 1.68 19.98 22.42
CA THR A 139 3.07 19.80 22.87
C THR A 139 3.74 18.62 22.18
N ILE A 140 3.04 17.49 22.03
CA ILE A 140 3.55 16.33 21.30
C ILE A 140 3.80 16.71 19.83
N ARG A 141 2.86 17.42 19.20
CA ARG A 141 2.99 17.87 17.80
C ARG A 141 4.26 18.69 17.60
N VAL A 142 4.52 19.67 18.47
CA VAL A 142 5.75 20.49 18.38
C VAL A 142 7.00 19.63 18.52
N ARG A 143 7.02 18.67 19.46
CA ARG A 143 8.17 17.77 19.62
C ARG A 143 8.41 16.89 18.38
N VAL A 144 7.35 16.33 17.80
CA VAL A 144 7.47 15.50 16.57
C VAL A 144 7.97 16.35 15.41
N GLN A 145 7.48 17.59 15.27
CA GLN A 145 7.97 18.53 14.26
C GLN A 145 9.46 18.84 14.45
N LEU A 146 9.90 19.06 15.69
CA LEU A 146 11.32 19.30 15.99
C LEU A 146 12.18 18.08 15.66
N ALA A 147 11.76 16.88 16.04
CA ALA A 147 12.45 15.63 15.68
C ALA A 147 12.59 15.48 14.16
N ASN A 148 11.53 15.81 13.42
CA ASN A 148 11.55 15.79 11.95
C ASN A 148 12.53 16.81 11.36
N LEU A 149 12.58 18.02 11.91
CA LEU A 149 13.56 19.03 11.48
C LEU A 149 15.00 18.56 11.69
N VAL A 150 15.28 17.94 12.84
CA VAL A 150 16.61 17.36 13.13
C VAL A 150 16.93 16.22 12.17
N MET A 151 16.02 15.26 11.96
CA MET A 151 16.21 14.16 11.01
C MET A 151 16.47 14.65 9.57
N LEU A 152 15.73 15.66 9.10
CA LEU A 152 15.93 16.24 7.77
C LEU A 152 17.27 16.98 7.67
N SER A 153 17.67 17.71 8.71
CA SER A 153 18.96 18.41 8.75
C SER A 153 20.14 17.43 8.71
N MET A 154 20.04 16.32 9.45
CA MET A 154 21.02 15.23 9.41
C MET A 154 21.06 14.59 8.02
N ALA A 155 19.90 14.25 7.44
CA ALA A 155 19.81 13.67 6.11
C ALA A 155 20.44 14.57 5.03
N LYS A 156 20.14 15.88 5.07
CA LYS A 156 20.74 16.87 4.16
C LYS A 156 22.26 16.87 4.28
N THR A 157 22.78 16.96 5.50
CA THR A 157 24.23 16.99 5.76
C THR A 157 24.92 15.71 5.28
N HIS A 158 24.30 14.54 5.44
CA HIS A 158 24.84 13.29 4.91
C HIS A 158 24.93 13.30 3.38
N VAL A 159 23.93 13.83 2.69
CA VAL A 159 23.93 13.98 1.23
C VAL A 159 25.05 14.92 0.79
N GLU A 160 25.19 16.08 1.45
CA GLU A 160 26.24 17.07 1.13
C GLU A 160 27.65 16.52 1.37
N LYS A 161 27.88 15.81 2.48
CA LYS A 161 29.16 15.20 2.83
C LYS A 161 29.42 13.86 2.14
N LYS A 162 28.48 13.35 1.32
CA LYS A 162 28.51 12.00 0.70
C LYS A 162 28.74 10.87 1.70
N GLN A 163 28.23 11.03 2.92
CA GLN A 163 28.38 10.07 4.00
C GLN A 163 27.16 9.13 4.04
N THR A 164 27.42 7.83 4.21
CA THR A 164 26.38 6.79 4.20
C THR A 164 25.97 6.33 5.60
N ASN A 165 26.68 6.74 6.66
CA ASN A 165 26.48 6.25 8.03
C ASN A 165 26.23 7.40 9.02
N TYR A 166 25.23 7.25 9.90
CA TYR A 166 24.90 8.17 11.00
C TYR A 166 26.10 8.44 11.93
N MET A 167 26.98 7.44 12.11
CA MET A 167 28.16 7.56 12.98
C MET A 167 29.21 8.56 12.47
N SER A 168 29.11 8.97 11.20
CA SER A 168 29.97 10.00 10.62
C SER A 168 29.69 11.41 11.14
N MET A 169 28.60 11.63 11.87
CA MET A 169 28.27 12.92 12.49
C MET A 169 28.92 13.13 13.87
N TYR A 170 29.35 12.07 14.57
CA TYR A 170 30.03 12.20 15.86
C TYR A 170 31.52 12.54 15.72
N ASN A 171 32.07 12.46 14.51
CA ASN A 171 33.43 12.91 14.21
C ASN A 171 33.38 14.40 13.84
N PHE A 172 33.21 15.25 14.85
CA PHE A 172 33.50 16.68 14.73
C PHE A 172 35.02 16.87 14.88
N ASN A 173 35.75 16.74 13.77
CA ASN A 173 37.10 17.30 13.67
C ASN A 173 37.01 18.76 13.23
#